data_AF-A0A2M8BE27-F1
#
_entry.id   AF-A0A2M8BE27-F1
#
_cell.length_a   1.000
_cell.length_b   1.000
_cell.length_c   1.000
_cell.angle_alpha   90.00
_cell.angle_beta   90.00
_cell.angle_gamma   90.00
#
_symmetry.space_group_name_H-M   'P 1'
#
loop_
_entity.id
_entity.type
_entity.pdbx_description
1 polymer ?
#
loop_
_entity_poly.entity_id
_entity_poly.type
_entity_poly.pdbx_seq_one_letter_code
_entity_poly.pdbx_strand_id
1 'polypeptide(L)'
;MVNVIRPNFNRTPPFVAEVVFDAESGMWVASCDALCVATEAPSYEAVISRFWEVAPEIAAANGISFDENSRVEFRHIEDANTRKAL
;
A
#
# COMPACT_ATOMS: atom_id res chain seq x y z
N MET A 1 6.18 16.42 27.10
CA MET A 1 7.15 16.46 25.97
C MET A 1 6.62 15.50 24.91
N VAL A 2 6.15 16.01 23.77
CA VAL A 2 5.74 15.14 22.66
C VAL A 2 7.01 14.60 22.00
N ASN A 3 7.18 13.28 22.00
CA ASN A 3 8.27 12.64 21.29
C ASN A 3 8.01 12.82 19.80
N VAL A 4 8.61 13.85 19.19
CA VAL A 4 8.53 14.06 17.74
C VAL A 4 9.38 12.97 17.10
N ILE A 5 8.74 11.87 16.71
CA ILE A 5 9.35 10.87 15.82
C ILE A 5 9.69 11.62 14.54
N ARG A 6 10.96 12.02 14.39
CA ARG A 6 11.43 12.58 13.13
C ARG A 6 11.42 11.41 12.13
N PRO A 7 10.62 11.45 11.05
CA PRO A 7 10.66 10.40 10.05
C PRO A 7 12.09 10.33 9.52
N ASN A 8 12.76 9.20 9.77
CA ASN A 8 14.04 8.92 9.16
C ASN A 8 13.75 8.52 7.70
N PHE A 9 13.78 9.52 6.81
CA PHE A 9 13.60 9.34 5.37
C PHE A 9 14.70 8.49 4.73
N ASN A 10 15.81 8.24 5.45
CA ASN A 10 16.93 7.43 4.97
C ASN A 10 16.81 5.93 5.34
N ARG A 11 15.72 5.52 5.99
CA ARG A 11 15.40 4.11 6.20
C ARG A 11 14.51 3.65 5.05
N THR A 12 15.00 2.69 4.26
CA THR A 12 14.16 1.98 3.29
C THR A 12 12.96 1.40 4.05
N PRO A 13 11.72 1.76 3.68
CA PRO A 13 10.55 1.18 4.29
C PRO A 13 10.57 -0.33 4.00
N PRO A 14 10.38 -1.20 5.01
CA PRO A 14 10.44 -2.64 4.81
C PRO A 14 9.29 -3.14 3.93
N PHE A 15 8.20 -2.39 3.85
CA PHE A 15 7.01 -2.75 3.08
C PHE A 15 6.71 -1.64 2.09
N VAL A 16 6.63 -2.02 0.82
CA VAL A 16 6.33 -1.10 -0.26
C VAL A 16 5.12 -1.63 -1.01
N ALA A 17 4.04 -0.87 -0.97
CA ALA A 17 2.79 -1.17 -1.64
C ALA A 17 2.70 -0.35 -2.93
N GLU A 18 2.66 -1.04 -4.06
CA GLU A 18 2.47 -0.45 -5.37
C GLU A 18 0.97 -0.29 -5.64
N VAL A 19 0.56 0.94 -5.95
CA VAL A 19 -0.83 1.33 -6.14
C VAL A 19 -1.01 1.82 -7.56
N VAL A 20 -1.88 1.16 -8.31
CA VAL A 20 -2.16 1.44 -9.73
C VAL A 20 -3.67 1.55 -9.94
N PHE A 21 -4.07 2.40 -10.88
CA PHE A 21 -5.46 2.43 -11.34
C PHE A 21 -5.62 1.48 -12.54
N ASP A 22 -6.43 0.45 -12.37
CA ASP A 22 -6.81 -0.47 -13.44
C ASP A 22 -8.02 0.11 -14.19
N ALA A 23 -7.77 0.63 -15.40
CA ALA A 23 -8.80 1.26 -16.21
C ALA A 23 -9.81 0.26 -16.81
N GLU A 24 -9.43 -1.00 -16.97
CA GLU A 24 -10.33 -2.05 -17.49
C GLU A 24 -11.42 -2.40 -16.47
N SER A 25 -11.06 -2.48 -15.19
CA SER A 25 -11.99 -2.77 -14.09
C SER A 25 -12.58 -1.50 -13.45
N GLY A 26 -11.97 -0.33 -13.69
CA GLY A 26 -12.35 0.93 -13.04
C GLY A 26 -12.00 0.98 -11.56
N MET A 27 -10.99 0.22 -11.13
CA MET A 27 -10.64 0.00 -9.72
C MET A 27 -9.19 0.41 -9.45
N TRP A 28 -8.94 0.90 -8.25
CA TRP A 28 -7.60 1.06 -7.72
C TRP A 28 -7.14 -0.25 -7.11
N VAL A 29 -5.94 -0.69 -7.45
CA VAL A 29 -5.33 -1.93 -6.98
C VAL A 29 -4.06 -1.59 -6.22
N ALA A 30 -3.95 -2.09 -4.99
CA ALA A 30 -2.76 -2.02 -4.16
C ALA A 30 -2.18 -3.41 -3.95
N SER A 31 -0.88 -3.56 -4.20
CA SER A 31 -0.16 -4.82 -4.03
C SER A 31 1.13 -4.60 -3.25
N CYS A 32 1.44 -5.46 -2.29
CA CYS A 32 2.68 -5.45 -1.53
C CYS A 32 3.25 -6.87 -1.45
N ASP A 33 4.31 -7.11 -2.21
CA ASP A 33 5.00 -8.40 -2.28
C ASP A 33 5.53 -8.84 -0.90
N ALA A 34 6.16 -7.92 -0.18
CA ALA A 34 6.73 -8.19 1.15
C ALA A 34 5.72 -8.57 2.23
N LEU A 35 4.43 -8.24 2.04
CA LEU A 35 3.33 -8.62 2.95
C LEU A 35 2.43 -9.70 2.35
N CYS A 36 2.65 -10.12 1.10
CA CYS A 36 1.74 -10.97 0.33
C CYS A 36 0.30 -10.42 0.26
N VAL A 37 0.13 -9.09 0.28
CA VAL A 37 -1.18 -8.42 0.27
C VAL A 37 -1.50 -7.94 -1.13
N ALA A 38 -2.70 -8.24 -1.61
CA ALA A 38 -3.29 -7.64 -2.80
C ALA A 38 -4.74 -7.26 -2.51
N THR A 39 -5.13 -6.03 -2.80
CA THR A 39 -6.51 -5.55 -2.61
C THR A 39 -6.89 -4.52 -3.67
N GLU A 40 -8.19 -4.40 -3.91
CA GLU A 40 -8.76 -3.43 -4.84
C GLU A 40 -9.91 -2.63 -4.20
N ALA A 41 -10.14 -1.41 -4.69
CA ALA A 41 -11.25 -0.55 -4.26
C ALA A 41 -11.56 0.54 -5.32
N PRO A 42 -12.77 1.15 -5.31
CA PRO A 42 -13.17 2.11 -6.35
C PRO A 42 -12.45 3.47 -6.29
N SER A 43 -11.72 3.78 -5.22
CA SER A 43 -10.95 5.03 -5.10
C SER A 43 -9.60 4.78 -4.45
N TYR A 44 -8.65 5.69 -4.71
CA TYR A 44 -7.31 5.64 -4.10
C TYR A 44 -7.40 5.59 -2.57
N GLU A 45 -8.20 6.46 -1.96
CA GLU A 45 -8.36 6.48 -0.51
C GLU A 45 -8.98 5.17 0.03
N ALA A 46 -9.95 4.61 -0.69
CA ALA A 46 -10.58 3.35 -0.30
C ALA A 46 -9.61 2.16 -0.38
N VAL A 47 -8.73 2.12 -1.39
CA VAL A 47 -7.77 1.01 -1.52
C VAL A 47 -6.71 1.08 -0.43
N ILE A 48 -6.30 2.29 -0.04
CA ILE A 48 -5.38 2.50 1.08
C ILE A 48 -6.02 2.08 2.40
N SER A 49 -7.27 2.47 2.67
CA SER A 49 -8.00 2.03 3.87
C SER A 49 -8.06 0.51 3.93
N ARG A 50 -8.51 -0.11 2.83
CA ARG A 50 -8.68 -1.56 2.76
C ARG A 50 -7.35 -2.30 2.93
N PHE A 51 -6.26 -1.76 2.38
CA PHE A 51 -4.91 -2.31 2.59
C PHE A 51 -4.56 -2.38 4.07
N TRP A 52 -4.80 -1.31 4.84
CA TRP A 52 -4.52 -1.31 6.28
C TRP A 52 -5.39 -2.27 7.08
N GLU A 53 -6.63 -2.51 6.62
CA GLU A 53 -7.53 -3.47 7.25
C GLU A 53 -7.07 -4.93 7.03
N VAL A 54 -6.62 -5.26 5.81
CA VAL A 54 -6.24 -6.64 5.46
C VAL A 54 -4.78 -6.98 5.78
N ALA A 55 -3.86 -6.00 5.73
CA ALA A 55 -2.43 -6.21 5.93
C ALA A 55 -2.06 -6.99 7.22
N PRO A 56 -2.63 -6.70 8.41
CA PRO A 56 -2.26 -7.42 9.62
C PRO A 56 -2.70 -8.90 9.59
N GLU A 57 -3.89 -9.19 9.05
CA GLU A 57 -4.40 -10.55 8.96
C GLU A 57 -3.54 -11.40 7.99
N ILE A 58 -3.24 -10.83 6.82
CA ILE A 58 -2.43 -11.51 5.80
C ILE A 58 -0.99 -11.70 6.29
N ALA A 59 -0.40 -10.69 6.94
CA ALA A 59 0.94 -10.80 7.52
C ALA A 59 1.00 -11.92 8.58
N ALA A 60 0.01 -11.98 9.48
CA ALA A 60 -0.08 -13.03 10.48
C ALA A 60 -0.20 -14.43 9.86
N ALA A 61 -1.02 -14.58 8.81
CA ALA A 61 -1.18 -15.85 8.09
C ALA A 61 0.12 -16.32 7.41
N ASN A 62 0.98 -15.39 7.02
CA ASN A 62 2.26 -15.67 6.37
C ASN A 62 3.46 -15.70 7.34
N GLY A 63 3.24 -15.53 8.65
CA GLY A 63 4.31 -15.47 9.65
C GLY A 63 5.20 -14.24 9.54
N ILE A 64 4.68 -13.15 8.97
CA ILE A 64 5.37 -11.88 8.77
C ILE A 64 5.07 -10.95 9.95
N SER A 65 6.10 -10.35 10.54
CA SER A 65 5.93 -9.37 11.60
C SER A 65 5.39 -8.06 11.04
N PHE A 66 4.11 -7.76 11.32
CA PHE A 66 3.45 -6.51 10.98
C PHE A 66 2.67 -5.99 12.20
N ASP A 67 3.01 -4.80 12.66
CA ASP A 67 2.52 -4.18 13.90
C ASP A 67 2.28 -2.67 13.71
N GLU A 68 1.80 -1.99 14.75
CA GLU A 68 1.50 -0.55 14.72
C GLU A 68 2.71 0.36 14.40
N ASN A 69 3.95 -0.14 14.57
CA ASN A 69 5.18 0.57 14.22
C ASN A 69 5.66 0.25 12.80
N SER A 70 4.97 -0.65 12.09
CA SER A 70 5.31 -1.02 10.72
C SER A 70 5.04 0.15 9.78
N ARG A 71 6.02 0.41 8.90
CA ARG A 71 5.95 1.48 7.91
C ARG A 71 5.71 0.89 6.54
N VAL A 72 4.66 1.36 5.89
CA VAL A 72 4.33 1.02 4.50
C VAL A 72 4.51 2.29 3.67
N GLU A 73 5.27 2.16 2.58
CA GLU A 73 5.33 3.19 1.54
C GLU A 73 4.34 2.84 0.44
N PHE A 74 3.42 3.76 0.14
CA PHE A 74 2.50 3.62 -0.98
C PHE A 74 3.10 4.34 -2.19
N ARG A 75 3.52 3.56 -3.20
CA ARG A 75 4.00 4.08 -4.48
C ARG A 75 2.84 4.09 -5.46
N HIS A 76 2.35 5.28 -5.77
CA HIS A 76 1.41 5.49 -6.86
C HIS A 76 2.17 5.36 -8.19
N ILE A 77 1.79 4.37 -8.99
CA ILE A 77 2.33 4.12 -10.33
C ILE A 77 1.29 4.59 -11.35
N GLU A 78 1.71 5.52 -12.20
CA GLU A 78 0.91 6.01 -13.32
C GLU A 78 1.55 5.56 -14.63
N ASP A 79 0.82 4.76 -15.41
CA ASP A 79 1.24 4.41 -16.77
C ASP A 79 0.81 5.49 -17.77
N ALA A 80 1.75 5.91 -18.62
CA ALA A 80 1.48 6.88 -19.68
C ALA A 80 0.39 6.41 -20.66
N ASN A 81 0.16 5.09 -20.74
CA ASN A 81 -0.91 4.52 -21.55
C ASN A 81 -2.29 4.70 -20.88
N THR A 82 -2.37 4.49 -19.56
CA THR A 82 -3.58 4.71 -18.75
C THR A 82 -3.98 6.20 -18.74
N ARG A 83 -3.00 7.11 -18.72
CA ARG A 83 -3.25 8.56 -18.79
C ARG A 83 -3.78 9.05 -20.15
N LYS A 84 -3.59 8.28 -21.23
CA LYS A 84 -4.15 8.60 -22.55
C LYS A 84 -5.59 8.08 -22.74
N ALA A 85 -6.04 7.19 -21.87
CA ALA A 85 -7.35 6.54 -21.96
C ALA A 85 -8.43 7.24 -21.10
N LEU A 86 -8.06 8.25 -20.30
CA LEU A 86 -8.95 9.17 -19.57
C LEU A 86 -9.21 10.43 -20.40
#